data_AF-A0A433RL09-F1
#
_entry.id   AF-A0A433RL09-F1
#
_cell.length_a   1.000
_cell.length_b   1.000
_cell.length_c   1.000
_cell.angle_alpha   90.00
_cell.angle_beta   90.00
_cell.angle_gamma   90.00
#
_symmetry.space_group_name_H-M   'P 1'
#
loop_
_entity.id
_entity.type
_entity.pdbx_description
1 polymer ?
#
loop_
_entity_poly.entity_id
_entity_poly.type
_entity_poly.pdbx_seq_one_letter_code
_entity_poly.pdbx_strand_id
1 'polypeptide(L)'
;MSERIPALKLNNAEKRGPAEKKRGRKLLWIVIALFVCLGIFLFFRSDLSKITDIEVGSSVHTTKEQILKASGIQLKDSFFTTDTKQSERKIGELPTIEKARVVKKFPGKVEITVQEYKEVALELDGQGNALLVLANGLSVPLPAGQVLPDKPVLTGWKAEDSSRKAICAVLGGMQSSLLRDLSQISPDPSNAYPDRIKIYTRSKFEVVTTVSRLADKMTLLSEIVENREPGRVVLLEADTYLPYSAENASSAASQSETSE
;
A
#
# COMPACT_ATOMS: atom_id res chain seq x y z
N MET A 1 -72.09 -63.46 66.58
CA MET A 1 -70.61 -63.58 66.53
C MET A 1 -70.34 -64.59 65.44
N SER A 2 -69.67 -64.33 64.33
CA SER A 2 -68.43 -63.59 64.02
C SER A 2 -68.27 -63.75 62.49
N GLU A 3 -67.58 -62.97 61.69
CA GLU A 3 -66.94 -61.67 61.74
C GLU A 3 -66.65 -61.40 60.24
N ARG A 4 -67.09 -60.25 59.70
CA ARG A 4 -66.79 -59.88 58.31
C ARG A 4 -65.45 -59.17 58.28
N ILE A 5 -64.46 -59.76 57.59
CA ILE A 5 -63.34 -58.99 57.05
C ILE A 5 -62.94 -59.60 55.70
N PRO A 6 -63.27 -58.97 54.55
CA PRO A 6 -62.56 -59.21 53.32
C PRO A 6 -61.23 -58.44 53.34
N ALA A 7 -60.16 -59.10 52.91
CA ALA A 7 -58.80 -58.59 52.93
C ALA A 7 -58.65 -57.24 52.20
N LEU A 8 -57.95 -56.31 52.87
CA LEU A 8 -57.50 -55.04 52.31
C LEU A 8 -56.61 -55.27 51.08
N LYS A 9 -57.05 -54.76 49.92
CA LYS A 9 -56.18 -54.55 48.76
C LYS A 9 -55.07 -53.57 49.16
N LEU A 10 -53.86 -54.09 49.33
CA LEU A 10 -52.64 -53.30 49.42
C LEU A 10 -52.31 -52.78 48.02
N ASN A 11 -52.77 -51.55 47.77
CA ASN A 11 -52.23 -50.72 46.70
C ASN A 11 -50.87 -50.15 47.16
N ASN A 12 -49.99 -49.93 46.17
CA ASN A 12 -48.67 -49.30 46.22
C ASN A 12 -47.51 -50.30 46.36
N ALA A 13 -46.49 -50.31 45.50
CA ALA A 13 -45.97 -49.21 44.70
C ALA A 13 -45.64 -49.68 43.28
N GLU A 14 -46.28 -49.07 42.29
CA GLU A 14 -45.68 -48.94 40.97
C GLU A 14 -44.29 -48.33 41.15
N LYS A 15 -43.26 -49.15 40.90
CA LYS A 15 -41.94 -48.65 40.54
C LYS A 15 -42.13 -47.80 39.29
N ARG A 16 -42.36 -46.50 39.46
CA ARG A 16 -42.19 -45.49 38.40
C ARG A 16 -40.71 -45.53 38.02
N GLY A 17 -40.38 -46.38 37.05
CA GLY A 17 -39.05 -46.50 36.51
C GLY A 17 -38.55 -45.14 36.03
N PRO A 18 -37.22 -44.92 35.94
CA PRO A 18 -36.63 -43.63 35.58
C PRO A 18 -36.88 -43.18 34.12
N ALA A 19 -37.92 -43.69 33.46
CA ALA A 19 -38.24 -43.45 32.06
C ALA A 19 -38.83 -42.06 31.77
N GLU A 20 -39.46 -41.40 32.75
CA GLU A 20 -40.12 -40.09 32.52
C GLU A 20 -39.15 -38.89 32.51
N LYS A 21 -38.03 -38.97 33.24
CA LYS A 21 -37.03 -37.88 33.28
C LYS A 21 -36.28 -37.69 31.95
N LYS A 22 -36.29 -38.68 31.05
CA LYS A 22 -35.63 -38.60 29.73
C LYS A 22 -36.47 -37.84 28.69
N ARG A 23 -37.80 -37.80 28.83
CA ARG A 23 -38.71 -37.14 27.86
C ARG A 23 -38.77 -35.62 28.07
N GLY A 24 -38.80 -35.16 29.32
CA GLY A 24 -38.78 -33.72 29.66
C GLY A 24 -37.46 -33.01 29.27
N ARG A 25 -36.32 -33.72 29.37
CA ARG A 25 -35.02 -33.19 28.89
C ARG A 25 -34.99 -33.01 27.36
N LYS A 26 -35.58 -33.93 26.60
CA LYS A 26 -35.70 -33.80 25.13
C LYS A 26 -36.59 -32.61 24.74
N LEU A 27 -37.71 -32.43 25.43
CA LEU A 27 -38.59 -31.28 25.22
C LEU A 27 -37.89 -29.96 25.55
N LEU A 28 -37.13 -29.92 26.66
CA LEU A 28 -36.31 -28.77 27.02
C LEU A 28 -35.27 -28.44 25.94
N TRP A 29 -34.57 -29.44 25.40
CA TRP A 29 -33.64 -29.24 24.29
C TRP A 29 -34.32 -28.70 23.02
N ILE A 30 -35.53 -29.16 22.70
CA ILE A 30 -36.31 -28.65 21.57
C ILE A 30 -36.72 -27.19 21.80
N VAL A 31 -37.19 -26.85 23.00
CA VAL A 31 -37.57 -25.47 23.35
C VAL A 31 -36.35 -24.55 23.32
N ILE A 32 -35.21 -24.98 23.87
CA ILE A 32 -33.95 -24.22 23.78
C ILE A 32 -33.54 -24.04 22.32
N ALA A 33 -33.58 -25.09 21.50
CA ALA A 33 -33.27 -25.00 20.09
C ALA A 33 -34.20 -24.02 19.35
N LEU A 34 -35.50 -24.00 19.68
CA LEU A 34 -36.46 -23.04 19.15
C LEU A 34 -36.07 -21.59 19.53
N PHE A 35 -35.76 -21.33 20.80
CA PHE A 35 -35.33 -19.99 21.25
C PHE A 35 -34.00 -19.56 20.61
N VAL A 36 -33.06 -20.49 20.42
CA VAL A 36 -31.80 -20.21 19.72
C VAL A 36 -32.05 -19.87 18.25
N CYS A 37 -32.86 -20.64 17.54
CA CYS A 37 -33.22 -20.35 16.16
C CYS A 37 -33.93 -18.99 16.02
N LEU A 38 -34.85 -18.68 16.93
CA LEU A 38 -35.54 -17.38 16.95
C LEU A 38 -34.56 -16.24 17.24
N GLY A 39 -33.64 -16.43 18.19
CA GLY A 39 -32.58 -15.48 18.51
C GLY A 39 -31.66 -15.21 17.31
N ILE A 40 -31.26 -16.25 16.57
CA ILE A 40 -30.48 -16.12 15.33
C ILE A 40 -31.26 -15.32 14.28
N PHE A 41 -32.55 -15.62 14.08
CA PHE A 41 -33.38 -14.90 13.12
C PHE A 41 -33.52 -13.40 13.46
N LEU A 42 -33.75 -13.07 14.73
CA LEU A 42 -33.80 -11.70 15.22
C LEU A 42 -32.45 -11.00 15.12
N PHE A 43 -31.36 -11.72 15.38
CA PHE A 43 -29.99 -11.23 15.24
C PHE A 43 -29.70 -10.78 13.80
N PHE A 44 -30.03 -11.59 12.79
CA PHE A 44 -29.86 -11.23 11.38
C PHE A 44 -30.76 -10.07 10.91
N ARG A 45 -31.84 -9.76 11.64
CA ARG A 45 -32.68 -8.57 11.39
C ARG A 45 -32.16 -7.31 12.09
N SER A 46 -31.43 -7.47 13.19
CA SER A 46 -30.86 -6.38 13.96
C SER A 46 -29.73 -5.68 13.21
N ASP A 47 -29.36 -4.48 13.67
CA ASP A 47 -28.21 -3.76 13.11
C ASP A 47 -26.87 -4.36 13.57
N LEU A 48 -26.89 -5.30 14.52
CA LEU A 48 -25.71 -6.02 14.99
C LEU A 48 -25.10 -6.94 13.92
N SER A 49 -25.89 -7.34 12.91
CA SER A 49 -25.43 -8.12 11.76
C SER A 49 -25.14 -7.29 10.52
N LYS A 50 -25.29 -5.96 10.59
CA LYS A 50 -25.13 -5.06 9.45
C LYS A 50 -23.93 -4.15 9.63
N ILE A 51 -23.43 -3.62 8.52
CA ILE A 51 -22.44 -2.57 8.51
C ILE A 51 -23.13 -1.26 8.85
N THR A 52 -22.79 -0.69 9.99
CA THR A 52 -23.34 0.58 10.51
C THR A 52 -22.38 1.74 10.31
N ASP A 53 -21.08 1.47 10.18
CA ASP A 53 -20.05 2.50 10.07
C ASP A 53 -18.92 2.05 9.13
N ILE A 54 -18.45 2.98 8.29
CA ILE A 54 -17.35 2.75 7.35
C ILE A 54 -16.36 3.91 7.49
N GLU A 55 -15.18 3.60 8.00
CA GLU A 55 -14.08 4.56 8.10
C GLU A 55 -13.10 4.33 6.95
N VAL A 56 -12.87 5.37 6.15
CA VAL A 56 -11.86 5.38 5.10
C VAL A 56 -10.69 6.25 5.56
N GLY A 57 -9.49 5.67 5.53
CA GLY A 57 -8.25 6.37 5.83
C GLY A 57 -8.00 7.58 4.93
N SER A 58 -7.05 8.43 5.32
CA SER A 58 -6.63 9.56 4.50
C SER A 58 -5.88 9.11 3.25
N SER A 59 -6.17 9.77 2.13
CA SER A 59 -5.50 9.60 0.84
C SER A 59 -5.32 10.97 0.20
N VAL A 60 -4.27 11.15 -0.58
CA VAL A 60 -3.91 12.44 -1.20
C VAL A 60 -4.47 12.52 -2.61
N HIS A 61 -4.25 11.47 -3.40
CA HIS A 61 -4.58 11.45 -4.83
C HIS A 61 -5.95 10.83 -5.12
N THR A 62 -6.42 9.97 -4.21
CA THR A 62 -7.68 9.23 -4.35
C THR A 62 -8.71 9.77 -3.39
N THR A 63 -9.95 10.02 -3.81
CA THR A 63 -10.98 10.51 -2.87
C THR A 63 -11.59 9.35 -2.07
N LYS A 64 -12.16 9.67 -0.89
CA LYS A 64 -12.86 8.68 -0.06
C LYS A 64 -14.01 8.01 -0.80
N GLU A 65 -14.73 8.77 -1.63
CA GLU A 65 -15.85 8.28 -2.44
C GLU A 65 -15.37 7.29 -3.50
N GLN A 66 -14.21 7.53 -4.13
CA GLN A 66 -13.62 6.61 -5.10
C GLN A 66 -13.21 5.29 -4.43
N ILE A 67 -12.57 5.37 -3.25
CA ILE A 67 -12.17 4.18 -2.47
C ILE A 67 -13.41 3.38 -2.05
N LEU A 68 -14.43 4.06 -1.53
CA LEU A 68 -15.68 3.42 -1.10
C LEU A 68 -16.40 2.77 -2.28
N LYS A 69 -16.49 3.47 -3.42
CA LYS A 69 -17.09 2.94 -4.64
C LYS A 69 -16.34 1.71 -5.17
N ALA A 70 -15.01 1.75 -5.18
CA ALA A 70 -14.18 0.62 -5.60
C ALA A 70 -14.32 -0.57 -4.64
N SER A 71 -14.41 -0.32 -3.33
CA SER A 71 -14.56 -1.37 -2.31
C SER A 71 -15.83 -2.21 -2.51
N GLY A 72 -16.89 -1.59 -3.06
CA GLY A 72 -18.21 -2.20 -3.20
C GLY A 72 -18.93 -2.44 -1.87
N ILE A 73 -18.43 -1.89 -0.75
CA ILE A 73 -19.04 -1.99 0.57
C ILE A 73 -19.98 -0.81 0.78
N GLN A 74 -21.20 -1.07 1.23
CA GLN A 74 -22.20 -0.06 1.53
C GLN A 74 -22.70 -0.18 2.97
N LEU A 75 -23.24 0.92 3.48
CA LEU A 75 -23.96 0.90 4.75
C LEU A 75 -25.18 -0.04 4.63
N LYS A 76 -25.48 -0.74 5.72
CA LYS A 76 -26.53 -1.77 5.85
C LYS A 76 -26.26 -3.10 5.14
N ASP A 77 -25.12 -3.24 4.45
CA ASP A 77 -24.67 -4.55 3.97
C ASP A 77 -24.46 -5.52 5.13
N SER A 78 -24.51 -6.82 4.84
CA SER A 78 -24.34 -7.87 5.85
C SER A 78 -22.87 -7.97 6.29
N PHE A 79 -22.61 -7.66 7.56
CA PHE A 79 -21.28 -7.64 8.16
C PHE A 79 -20.54 -8.99 8.01
N PHE A 80 -21.28 -10.10 8.12
CA PHE A 80 -20.69 -11.44 8.06
C PHE A 80 -20.40 -11.91 6.65
N THR A 81 -21.23 -11.54 5.66
CA THR A 81 -21.07 -12.01 4.28
C THR A 81 -20.21 -11.11 3.42
N THR A 82 -19.94 -9.86 3.83
CA THR A 82 -19.00 -8.97 3.12
C THR A 82 -17.60 -9.59 3.04
N ASP A 83 -17.12 -9.82 1.82
CA ASP A 83 -15.79 -10.34 1.52
C ASP A 83 -14.76 -9.20 1.48
N THR A 84 -14.00 -9.08 2.56
CA THR A 84 -12.96 -8.05 2.69
C THR A 84 -11.83 -8.23 1.69
N LYS A 85 -11.47 -9.47 1.34
CA LYS A 85 -10.37 -9.74 0.40
C LYS A 85 -10.74 -9.33 -1.02
N GLN A 86 -12.00 -9.54 -1.39
CA GLN A 86 -12.50 -9.06 -2.68
C GLN A 86 -12.49 -7.53 -2.73
N SER A 87 -12.93 -6.87 -1.66
CA SER A 87 -12.88 -5.40 -1.56
C SER A 87 -11.44 -4.87 -1.61
N GLU A 88 -10.50 -5.49 -0.89
CA GLU A 88 -9.06 -5.13 -0.96
C GLU A 88 -8.52 -5.20 -2.38
N ARG A 89 -8.84 -6.27 -3.13
CA ARG A 89 -8.41 -6.43 -4.52
C ARG A 89 -8.95 -5.32 -5.42
N LYS A 90 -10.25 -5.02 -5.32
CA LYS A 90 -10.89 -3.96 -6.12
C LYS A 90 -10.34 -2.57 -5.80
N ILE A 91 -10.04 -2.29 -4.53
CA ILE A 91 -9.39 -1.02 -4.16
C ILE A 91 -7.96 -0.97 -4.71
N GLY A 92 -7.24 -2.09 -4.70
CA GLY A 92 -5.90 -2.20 -5.28
C GLY A 92 -5.84 -2.06 -6.80
N GLU A 93 -6.98 -2.12 -7.51
CA GLU A 93 -7.06 -1.83 -8.95
C GLU A 93 -7.04 -0.32 -9.23
N LEU A 94 -7.21 0.53 -8.21
CA LEU A 94 -7.07 1.97 -8.36
C LEU A 94 -5.61 2.34 -8.65
N PRO A 95 -5.34 3.17 -9.67
CA PRO A 95 -4.00 3.32 -10.24
C PRO A 95 -2.99 4.01 -9.30
N THR A 96 -3.49 4.77 -8.32
CA THR A 96 -2.72 5.50 -7.30
C THR A 96 -2.46 4.67 -6.04
N ILE A 97 -3.15 3.54 -5.85
CA ILE A 97 -3.08 2.71 -4.65
C ILE A 97 -2.02 1.61 -4.83
N GLU A 98 -1.04 1.57 -3.92
CA GLU A 98 -0.04 0.50 -3.84
C GLU A 98 -0.60 -0.71 -3.07
N LYS A 99 -1.26 -0.46 -1.93
CA LYS A 99 -1.85 -1.49 -1.08
C LYS A 99 -3.15 -1.02 -0.45
N ALA A 100 -4.09 -1.93 -0.27
CA ALA A 100 -5.33 -1.71 0.46
C ALA A 100 -5.51 -2.78 1.54
N ARG A 101 -6.10 -2.39 2.66
CA ARG A 101 -6.45 -3.27 3.77
C ARG A 101 -7.87 -2.95 4.23
N VAL A 102 -8.69 -3.97 4.34
CA VAL A 102 -10.09 -3.85 4.80
C VAL A 102 -10.27 -4.74 6.03
N VAL A 103 -10.52 -4.11 7.17
CA VAL A 103 -10.69 -4.79 8.46
C VAL A 103 -12.12 -4.61 8.95
N LYS A 104 -12.76 -5.71 9.34
CA LYS A 104 -14.07 -5.68 10.00
C LYS A 104 -13.87 -5.64 11.52
N LYS A 105 -14.43 -4.63 12.18
CA LYS A 105 -14.44 -4.46 13.64
C LYS A 105 -15.86 -4.64 14.14
N PHE A 106 -16.09 -5.70 14.91
CA PHE A 106 -17.41 -5.94 15.50
C PHE A 106 -17.63 -5.01 16.70
N PRO A 107 -18.83 -4.41 16.87
CA PRO A 107 -20.02 -4.54 16.02
C PRO A 107 -20.05 -3.55 14.84
N GLY A 108 -20.42 -4.05 13.66
CA GLY A 108 -20.90 -3.25 12.52
C GLY A 108 -19.92 -2.29 11.84
N LYS A 109 -18.65 -2.23 12.24
CA LYS A 109 -17.67 -1.27 11.71
C LYS A 109 -16.74 -1.88 10.66
N VAL A 110 -16.49 -1.16 9.58
CA VAL A 110 -15.49 -1.51 8.57
C VAL A 110 -14.46 -0.39 8.47
N GLU A 111 -13.19 -0.75 8.57
CA GLU A 111 -12.08 0.17 8.43
C GLU A 111 -11.32 -0.16 7.15
N ILE A 112 -11.20 0.84 6.27
CA ILE A 112 -10.48 0.75 5.00
C ILE A 112 -9.24 1.63 5.10
N THR A 113 -8.08 1.00 5.11
CA THR A 113 -6.78 1.68 5.04
C THR A 113 -6.17 1.50 3.67
N VAL A 114 -5.73 2.59 3.05
CA VAL A 114 -5.02 2.56 1.78
C VAL A 114 -3.62 3.12 1.93
N GLN A 115 -2.70 2.58 1.15
CA GLN A 115 -1.35 3.07 0.98
C GLN A 115 -1.21 3.46 -0.49
N GLU A 116 -1.00 4.75 -0.76
CA GLU A 116 -0.73 5.26 -2.11
C GLU A 116 0.74 5.02 -2.49
N TYR A 117 1.00 4.92 -3.81
CA TYR A 117 2.37 4.91 -4.29
C TYR A 117 3.08 6.20 -3.87
N LYS A 118 4.33 6.07 -3.43
CA LYS A 118 5.15 7.24 -3.08
C LYS A 118 5.33 8.15 -4.29
N GLU A 119 5.27 9.44 -4.07
CA GLU A 119 5.70 10.44 -5.04
C GLU A 119 7.23 10.43 -5.10
N VAL A 120 7.81 10.28 -6.30
CA VAL A 120 9.26 10.08 -6.48
C VAL A 120 9.93 11.13 -7.33
N ALA A 121 9.19 11.77 -8.24
CA ALA A 121 9.75 12.76 -9.15
C ALA A 121 8.69 13.76 -9.63
N LEU A 122 9.15 14.74 -10.41
CA LEU A 122 8.34 15.68 -11.17
C LEU A 122 8.58 15.46 -12.67
N GLU A 123 7.59 15.78 -13.47
CA GLU A 123 7.65 15.77 -14.94
C GLU A 123 6.92 17.00 -15.47
N LEU A 124 7.27 17.49 -16.65
CA LEU A 124 6.53 18.54 -17.32
C LEU A 124 5.64 17.91 -18.40
N ASP A 125 4.36 18.28 -18.42
CA ASP A 125 3.48 17.90 -19.52
C ASP A 125 3.83 18.67 -20.82
N GLY A 126 3.17 18.32 -21.92
CA GLY A 126 3.38 19.00 -23.21
C GLY A 126 2.98 20.48 -23.24
N GLN A 127 2.35 20.99 -22.18
CA GLN A 127 1.97 22.40 -22.00
C GLN A 127 2.88 23.13 -21.00
N GLY A 128 3.86 22.44 -20.41
CA GLY A 128 4.78 22.98 -19.42
C GLY A 128 4.25 22.98 -17.98
N ASN A 129 3.12 22.32 -17.70
CA ASN A 129 2.63 22.16 -16.34
C ASN A 129 3.39 21.04 -15.63
N ALA A 130 3.68 21.24 -14.35
CA ALA A 130 4.28 20.20 -13.52
C ALA A 130 3.27 19.09 -13.19
N LEU A 131 3.73 17.85 -13.30
CA LEU A 131 3.06 16.63 -12.86
C LEU A 131 3.91 15.93 -11.80
N LEU A 132 3.26 15.30 -10.83
CA LEU A 132 3.92 14.41 -9.87
C LEU A 132 4.01 13.01 -10.47
N VAL A 133 5.18 12.40 -10.36
CA VAL A 133 5.39 11.01 -10.80
C VAL A 133 5.43 10.11 -9.57
N LEU A 134 4.59 9.08 -9.57
CA LEU A 134 4.52 8.08 -8.51
C LEU A 134 5.51 6.93 -8.76
N ALA A 135 5.81 6.15 -7.72
CA ALA A 135 6.79 5.06 -7.78
C ALA A 135 6.45 3.95 -8.81
N ASN A 136 5.18 3.81 -9.19
CA ASN A 136 4.75 2.92 -10.29
C ASN A 136 4.87 3.55 -11.69
N GLY A 137 5.35 4.79 -11.79
CA GLY A 137 5.47 5.57 -13.01
C GLY A 137 4.20 6.28 -13.45
N LEU A 138 3.12 6.27 -12.66
CA LEU A 138 1.94 7.07 -12.98
C LEU A 138 2.24 8.55 -12.77
N SER A 139 1.95 9.38 -13.78
CA SER A 139 2.01 10.84 -13.66
C SER A 139 0.62 11.35 -13.24
N VAL A 140 0.55 12.10 -12.14
CA VAL A 140 -0.69 12.69 -11.60
C VAL A 140 -0.56 14.21 -11.50
N PRO A 141 -1.64 14.98 -11.66
CA PRO A 141 -1.62 16.42 -11.44
C PRO A 141 -1.20 16.77 -10.01
N LEU A 142 -0.59 17.95 -9.82
CA LEU A 142 -0.40 18.46 -8.47
C LEU A 142 -1.76 18.72 -7.80
N PRO A 143 -2.01 18.17 -6.60
CA PRO A 143 -3.12 18.57 -5.76
C PRO A 143 -3.17 20.09 -5.54
N ALA A 144 -4.38 20.65 -5.59
CA ALA A 144 -4.59 22.09 -5.42
C ALA A 144 -4.05 22.58 -4.06
N GLY A 145 -3.24 23.63 -4.08
CA GLY A 145 -2.65 24.22 -2.87
C GLY A 145 -1.40 23.50 -2.35
N GLN A 146 -0.94 22.42 -3.00
CA GLN A 146 0.33 21.80 -2.66
C GLN A 146 1.50 22.61 -3.24
N VAL A 147 2.49 22.92 -2.41
CA VAL A 147 3.76 23.52 -2.86
C VAL A 147 4.52 22.47 -3.67
N LEU A 148 5.22 22.91 -4.72
CA LEU A 148 6.04 22.05 -5.56
C LEU A 148 7.08 21.31 -4.67
N PRO A 149 7.05 19.97 -4.62
CA PRO A 149 7.91 19.25 -3.70
C PRO A 149 9.35 19.18 -4.22
N ASP A 150 10.30 19.12 -3.29
CA ASP A 150 11.74 18.93 -3.58
C ASP A 150 12.02 17.51 -4.07
N LYS A 151 11.69 17.24 -5.34
CA LYS A 151 11.92 15.97 -6.02
C LYS A 151 12.72 16.19 -7.30
N PRO A 152 13.38 15.16 -7.84
CA PRO A 152 14.05 15.26 -9.13
C PRO A 152 13.04 15.49 -10.26
N VAL A 153 13.46 16.18 -11.30
CA VAL A 153 12.71 16.28 -12.56
C VAL A 153 13.17 15.17 -13.49
N LEU A 154 12.23 14.35 -13.97
CA LEU A 154 12.48 13.38 -15.04
C LEU A 154 12.34 14.07 -16.40
N THR A 155 13.31 13.88 -17.27
CA THR A 155 13.32 14.48 -18.61
C THR A 155 13.85 13.50 -19.65
N GLY A 156 13.44 13.66 -20.91
CA GLY A 156 13.98 12.88 -22.04
C GLY A 156 13.37 11.49 -22.23
N TRP A 157 12.52 11.01 -21.32
CA TRP A 157 11.73 9.78 -21.52
C TRP A 157 10.39 10.07 -22.20
N LYS A 158 9.89 9.08 -22.93
CA LYS A 158 8.48 9.00 -23.30
C LYS A 158 7.67 8.38 -22.16
N ALA A 159 6.38 8.71 -22.07
CA ALA A 159 5.52 8.23 -20.99
C ALA A 159 5.43 6.69 -20.92
N GLU A 160 5.46 6.03 -22.08
CA GLU A 160 5.37 4.58 -22.25
C GLU A 160 6.70 3.84 -22.08
N ASP A 161 7.80 4.56 -21.87
CA ASP A 161 9.12 3.95 -21.78
C ASP A 161 9.25 3.05 -20.54
N SER A 162 9.62 1.80 -20.77
CA SER A 162 9.85 0.82 -19.70
C SER A 162 10.96 1.26 -18.73
N SER A 163 11.99 1.96 -19.23
CA SER A 163 13.08 2.49 -18.42
C SER A 163 12.60 3.60 -17.47
N ARG A 164 11.60 4.39 -17.89
CA ARG A 164 10.95 5.41 -17.04
C ARG A 164 10.26 4.78 -15.83
N LYS A 165 9.52 3.67 -16.04
CA LYS A 165 8.89 2.94 -14.94
C LYS A 165 9.92 2.32 -14.00
N ALA A 166 11.00 1.74 -14.56
CA ALA A 166 12.07 1.14 -13.78
C ALA A 166 12.77 2.16 -12.87
N ILE A 167 13.12 3.35 -13.40
CA ILE A 167 13.75 4.39 -12.57
C ILE A 167 12.80 4.88 -11.47
N CYS A 168 11.49 5.05 -11.76
CA CYS A 168 10.51 5.44 -10.74
C CYS A 168 10.44 4.42 -9.59
N ALA A 169 10.49 3.12 -9.91
CA ALA A 169 10.49 2.06 -8.91
C ALA A 169 11.75 2.13 -8.01
N VAL A 170 12.92 2.35 -8.61
CA VAL A 170 14.19 2.53 -7.87
C VAL A 170 14.11 3.75 -6.94
N LEU A 171 13.62 4.88 -7.44
CA LEU A 171 13.44 6.09 -6.65
C LEU A 171 12.44 5.89 -5.49
N GLY A 172 11.43 5.03 -5.63
CA GLY A 172 10.48 4.69 -4.56
C GLY A 172 11.11 4.00 -3.34
N GLY A 173 12.25 3.34 -3.55
CA GLY A 173 13.09 2.73 -2.50
C GLY A 173 14.08 3.70 -1.85
N MET A 174 14.24 4.92 -2.38
CA MET A 174 15.27 5.86 -1.95
C MET A 174 14.93 6.58 -0.65
N GLN A 175 15.97 6.92 0.12
CA GLN A 175 15.83 7.81 1.27
C GLN A 175 15.41 9.21 0.82
N SER A 176 14.51 9.85 1.57
CA SER A 176 13.98 11.16 1.21
C SER A 176 15.04 12.26 1.15
N SER A 177 16.14 12.16 1.91
CA SER A 177 17.28 13.07 1.84
C SER A 177 17.96 13.03 0.48
N LEU A 178 18.28 11.83 -0.01
CA LEU A 178 18.94 11.64 -1.29
C LEU A 178 18.02 12.06 -2.46
N LEU A 179 16.72 11.70 -2.41
CA LEU A 179 15.76 12.17 -3.42
C LEU A 179 15.70 13.71 -3.50
N ARG A 180 15.72 14.39 -2.35
CA ARG A 180 15.76 15.86 -2.30
C ARG A 180 17.05 16.44 -2.83
N ASP A 181 18.16 15.70 -2.81
CA ASP A 181 19.38 16.17 -3.44
C ASP A 181 19.35 15.98 -4.97
N LEU A 182 18.60 15.02 -5.50
CA LEU A 182 18.52 14.81 -6.95
C LEU A 182 17.75 15.95 -7.63
N SER A 183 18.41 16.70 -8.50
CA SER A 183 17.82 17.81 -9.25
C SER A 183 17.13 17.34 -10.53
N GLN A 184 17.84 16.60 -11.36
CA GLN A 184 17.34 16.14 -12.66
C GLN A 184 17.88 14.75 -12.97
N ILE A 185 17.06 13.93 -13.64
CA ILE A 185 17.46 12.63 -14.15
C ILE A 185 17.05 12.59 -15.63
N SER A 186 17.92 12.08 -16.49
CA SER A 186 17.66 11.93 -17.92
C SER A 186 18.29 10.64 -18.47
N PRO A 187 17.73 10.07 -19.55
CA PRO A 187 18.37 8.97 -20.25
C PRO A 187 19.61 9.48 -20.97
N ASP A 188 20.68 8.70 -20.91
CA ASP A 188 21.92 8.95 -21.62
C ASP A 188 22.43 7.60 -22.15
N PRO A 189 21.68 6.89 -23.03
CA PRO A 189 22.02 5.54 -23.43
C PRO A 189 23.34 5.46 -24.21
N SER A 190 24.02 4.33 -24.12
CA SER A 190 25.21 4.02 -24.92
C SER A 190 25.15 2.59 -25.44
N ASN A 191 26.01 2.26 -26.41
CA ASN A 191 26.08 0.91 -26.97
C ASN A 191 26.32 -0.17 -25.91
N ALA A 192 27.15 0.12 -24.90
CA ALA A 192 27.46 -0.81 -23.82
C ALA A 192 26.39 -0.82 -22.72
N TYR A 193 25.68 0.30 -22.54
CA TYR A 193 24.71 0.50 -21.46
C TYR A 193 23.43 1.17 -22.01
N PRO A 194 22.45 0.39 -22.50
CA PRO A 194 21.20 0.93 -23.04
C PRO A 194 20.31 1.59 -21.99
N ASP A 195 20.41 1.20 -20.72
CA ASP A 195 19.69 1.78 -19.57
C ASP A 195 20.53 2.81 -18.80
N ARG A 196 21.57 3.37 -19.44
CA ARG A 196 22.41 4.41 -18.84
C ARG A 196 21.63 5.70 -18.67
N ILE A 197 21.81 6.30 -17.51
CA ILE A 197 21.17 7.53 -17.08
C ILE A 197 22.22 8.51 -16.60
N LYS A 198 21.88 9.79 -16.75
CA LYS A 198 22.61 10.90 -16.17
C LYS A 198 21.75 11.55 -15.11
N ILE A 199 22.37 11.85 -13.97
CA ILE A 199 21.73 12.45 -12.82
C ILE A 199 22.52 13.69 -12.43
N TYR A 200 21.81 14.79 -12.23
CA TYR A 200 22.36 16.01 -11.66
C TYR A 200 21.83 16.19 -10.26
N THR A 201 22.70 16.57 -9.32
CA THR A 201 22.31 16.84 -7.94
C THR A 201 22.33 18.32 -7.60
N ARG A 202 21.55 18.73 -6.60
CA ARG A 202 21.54 20.08 -6.03
C ARG A 202 22.85 20.38 -5.30
N SER A 203 23.51 19.34 -4.79
CA SER A 203 24.89 19.39 -4.29
C SER A 203 25.95 19.49 -5.40
N LYS A 204 25.53 19.73 -6.66
CA LYS A 204 26.38 20.03 -7.82
C LYS A 204 27.23 18.85 -8.33
N PHE A 205 26.79 17.61 -8.10
CA PHE A 205 27.42 16.44 -8.72
C PHE A 205 26.77 16.09 -10.06
N GLU A 206 27.58 15.64 -11.01
CA GLU A 206 27.13 14.92 -12.20
C GLU A 206 27.37 13.42 -11.98
N VAL A 207 26.32 12.62 -12.00
CA VAL A 207 26.40 11.18 -11.77
C VAL A 207 25.96 10.44 -13.03
N VAL A 208 26.79 9.52 -13.50
CA VAL A 208 26.50 8.65 -14.63
C VAL A 208 26.43 7.22 -14.14
N THR A 209 25.28 6.57 -14.31
CA THR A 209 25.06 5.18 -13.88
C THR A 209 24.01 4.51 -14.76
N THR A 210 23.58 3.29 -14.43
CA THR A 210 22.45 2.62 -15.06
C THR A 210 21.27 2.53 -14.11
N VAL A 211 20.04 2.45 -14.65
CA VAL A 211 18.84 2.24 -13.82
C VAL A 211 18.98 0.99 -12.95
N SER A 212 19.50 -0.08 -13.54
CA SER A 212 19.74 -1.38 -12.88
C SER A 212 20.72 -1.30 -11.70
N ARG A 213 21.75 -0.46 -11.77
CA ARG A 213 22.80 -0.35 -10.74
C ARG A 213 22.53 0.74 -9.71
N LEU A 214 21.66 1.69 -10.03
CA LEU A 214 21.42 2.84 -9.16
C LEU A 214 21.06 2.42 -7.74
N ALA A 215 20.20 1.40 -7.57
CA ALA A 215 19.77 0.90 -6.26
C ALA A 215 20.94 0.38 -5.40
N ASP A 216 21.88 -0.35 -6.00
CA ASP A 216 23.03 -0.91 -5.30
C ASP A 216 24.08 0.16 -5.00
N LYS A 217 24.17 1.19 -5.85
CA LYS A 217 25.16 2.26 -5.77
C LYS A 217 24.71 3.43 -4.89
N MET A 218 23.51 3.38 -4.32
CA MET A 218 22.93 4.46 -3.51
C MET A 218 23.79 4.81 -2.31
N THR A 219 24.28 3.82 -1.57
CA THR A 219 25.08 4.04 -0.36
C THR A 219 26.38 4.77 -0.70
N LEU A 220 27.05 4.34 -1.78
CA LEU A 220 28.28 4.99 -2.26
C LEU A 220 27.99 6.42 -2.74
N LEU A 221 26.89 6.62 -3.48
CA LEU A 221 26.49 7.94 -3.93
C LEU A 221 26.24 8.89 -2.76
N SER A 222 25.51 8.44 -1.72
CA SER A 222 25.30 9.21 -0.49
C SER A 222 26.62 9.61 0.16
N GLU A 223 27.56 8.68 0.31
CA GLU A 223 28.86 8.95 0.93
C GLU A 223 29.66 10.01 0.16
N ILE A 224 29.68 9.92 -1.18
CA ILE A 224 30.37 10.88 -2.04
C ILE A 224 29.74 12.26 -1.93
N VAL A 225 28.41 12.35 -2.05
CA VAL A 225 27.69 13.62 -1.99
C VAL A 225 27.87 14.32 -0.64
N GLU A 226 27.91 13.57 0.46
CA GLU A 226 28.03 14.13 1.80
C GLU A 226 29.47 14.54 2.17
N ASN A 227 30.48 13.84 1.67
CA ASN A 227 31.86 13.94 2.19
C ASN A 227 32.92 14.33 1.16
N ARG A 228 32.54 14.65 -0.08
CA ARG A 228 33.48 15.02 -1.15
C ARG A 228 33.09 16.36 -1.76
N GLU A 229 34.04 16.97 -2.47
CA GLU A 229 33.75 18.17 -3.24
C GLU A 229 32.97 17.84 -4.54
N PRO A 230 32.19 18.78 -5.08
CA PRO A 230 31.45 18.56 -6.32
C PRO A 230 32.33 18.10 -7.49
N GLY A 231 31.80 17.17 -8.27
CA GLY A 231 32.52 16.58 -9.40
C GLY A 231 31.67 15.62 -10.21
N ARG A 232 32.34 14.92 -11.14
CA ARG A 232 31.74 13.84 -11.93
C ARG A 232 31.96 12.50 -11.24
N VAL A 233 30.88 11.75 -11.06
CA VAL A 233 30.87 10.39 -10.51
C VAL A 233 30.37 9.45 -11.59
N VAL A 234 31.13 8.42 -11.93
CA VAL A 234 30.69 7.36 -12.84
C VAL A 234 30.56 6.07 -12.04
N LEU A 235 29.35 5.55 -11.94
CA LEU A 235 29.00 4.35 -11.17
C LEU A 235 28.51 3.25 -12.12
N LEU A 236 29.43 2.73 -12.95
CA LEU A 236 29.16 1.67 -13.92
C LEU A 236 29.85 0.36 -13.48
N GLU A 237 30.64 -0.28 -14.35
CA GLU A 237 31.45 -1.45 -13.98
C GLU A 237 32.63 -1.08 -13.07
N ALA A 238 33.31 0.02 -13.41
CA ALA A 238 34.31 0.64 -12.56
C ALA A 238 33.75 1.95 -12.00
N ASP A 239 33.82 2.10 -10.68
CA ASP A 239 33.41 3.33 -10.01
C ASP A 239 34.55 4.35 -10.10
N THR A 240 34.28 5.54 -10.64
CA THR A 240 35.25 6.63 -10.69
C THR A 240 34.65 7.92 -10.16
N TYR A 241 35.51 8.73 -9.56
CA TYR A 241 35.16 10.05 -9.06
C TYR A 241 36.26 11.02 -9.48
N LEU A 242 35.86 12.10 -10.16
CA LEU A 242 36.74 13.17 -10.60
C LEU A 242 36.17 14.50 -10.10
N PRO A 243 36.82 15.18 -9.14
CA PRO A 243 36.39 16.50 -8.72
C PRO A 243 36.59 17.54 -9.84
N TYR A 244 35.72 18.53 -9.92
CA TYR A 244 35.83 19.58 -10.93
C TYR A 244 37.12 20.40 -10.78
N SER A 245 37.65 20.51 -9.56
CA SER A 245 38.95 21.13 -9.27
C SER A 245 40.09 20.47 -10.08
N ALA A 246 40.13 19.15 -10.12
CA ALA A 246 41.13 18.38 -10.86
C ALA A 246 40.88 18.40 -12.38
N GLU A 247 39.62 18.32 -12.82
CA GLU A 247 39.26 18.39 -14.25
C GLU A 247 39.69 19.73 -14.87
N ASN A 248 39.46 20.83 -14.16
CA ASN A 248 39.87 22.16 -14.59
C ASN A 248 41.40 22.33 -14.63
N ALA A 249 42.12 21.78 -13.65
CA ALA A 249 43.58 21.84 -13.63
C ALA A 249 44.21 21.08 -14.82
N SER A 250 43.68 19.90 -15.16
CA SER A 250 44.14 19.12 -16.31
C SER A 250 43.84 19.80 -17.65
N SER A 251 42.69 20.48 -17.74
CA SER A 251 42.29 21.21 -18.95
C SER A 251 43.16 22.46 -19.17
N ALA A 252 43.56 23.15 -18.09
CA ALA A 252 44.47 24.28 -18.18
C ALA A 252 45.89 23.87 -18.61
N ALA A 253 46.41 22.76 -18.08
CA ALA A 253 47.74 22.25 -18.42
C ALA A 253 47.85 21.81 -19.89
N SER A 254 46.80 21.18 -20.43
CA SER A 254 46.76 20.75 -21.84
C SER A 254 46.60 21.93 -22.82
N GLN A 255 45.97 23.03 -22.40
CA GLN A 255 45.90 24.25 -23.20
C GLN A 255 47.23 25.03 -23.23
N SER A 256 48.02 25.02 -22.15
CA SER A 256 49.36 25.62 -22.15
C SER A 256 50.35 24.88 -23.05
N GLU A 257 50.30 23.55 -23.13
CA GLU A 257 51.21 22.76 -23.98
C GLU A 257 50.87 22.85 -25.49
N THR A 258 49.65 23.25 -25.85
CA THR A 258 49.24 23.39 -27.27
C THR A 258 49.48 24.82 -27.81
N SER A 259 49.91 25.75 -26.95
CA SER A 259 50.11 27.17 -27.27
C SER A 259 51.59 27.56 -27.43
N GLU A 260 52.50 26.58 -27.38
CA GLU A 260 53.95 26.70 -27.54
C GLU A 260 54.42 26.02 -28.83
#